data_AF-A0A0P0NJ18-F1
#
_entry.id   AF-A0A0P0NJ18-F1
#
_cell.length_a   1.000
_cell.length_b   1.000
_cell.length_c   1.000
_cell.angle_alpha   90.00
_cell.angle_beta   90.00
_cell.angle_gamma   90.00
#
_symmetry.space_group_name_H-M   'P 1'
#
loop_
_entity.id
_entity.type
_entity.pdbx_description
1 polymer ?
#
loop_
_entity_poly.entity_id
_entity_poly.type
_entity_poly.pdbx_seq_one_letter_code
_entity_poly.pdbx_strand_id
1 'polypeptide(L)'
;MESLRHTFLKAINSVGQQSAYAPSALLNDFNNLPELLQKFIHQSGYTGFEKIEFAHIKWNDTMLKLSPKAKWSPMRCYQVNFLSQPVRLVYMKISIFGLLPLEALDLYIDAHGRMSIKLIKIIPISNTTGKEIDASELVTILAETMIIPHYAMQKYITWEVIDASSIKGTINYNGISVSGIFHFNQNGECTRFVTQDRYFTKKNNKYQKTSWTATANDYMLKDGIRFPTKFSAIWNTDNSDYEYFKGTIKSIEFNKTELSGI
;
A
#
# COMPACT_ATOMS: atom_id res chain seq x y z
N MET A 1 25.31 -13.83 -3.62
CA MET A 1 24.02 -13.38 -3.03
C MET A 1 23.33 -12.47 -4.02
N GLU A 2 22.04 -12.70 -4.29
CA GLU A 2 21.24 -11.86 -5.19
C GLU A 2 20.90 -10.50 -4.55
N SER A 3 20.93 -9.42 -5.34
CA SER A 3 20.54 -8.08 -4.86
C SER A 3 19.02 -7.97 -4.70
N LEU A 4 18.54 -7.17 -3.75
CA LEU A 4 17.09 -7.00 -3.52
C LEU A 4 16.38 -6.40 -4.75
N ARG A 5 17.06 -5.54 -5.52
CA ARG A 5 16.53 -5.03 -6.80
C ARG A 5 16.30 -6.14 -7.82
N HIS A 6 17.23 -7.09 -7.93
CA HIS A 6 17.07 -8.22 -8.86
C HIS A 6 15.89 -9.11 -8.45
N THR A 7 15.76 -9.40 -7.15
CA THR A 7 14.62 -10.13 -6.61
C THR A 7 13.30 -9.40 -6.88
N PHE A 8 13.25 -8.08 -6.72
CA PHE A 8 12.09 -7.26 -7.04
C PHE A 8 11.69 -7.35 -8.52
N LEU A 9 12.64 -7.17 -9.44
CA LEU A 9 12.39 -7.23 -10.89
C LEU A 9 11.93 -8.63 -11.33
N LYS A 10 12.52 -9.70 -10.76
CA LYS A 10 12.04 -11.07 -10.99
C LYS A 10 10.62 -11.26 -10.49
N ALA A 11 10.27 -10.75 -9.31
CA ALA A 11 8.93 -10.85 -8.77
C ALA A 11 7.90 -10.15 -9.67
N ILE A 12 8.21 -8.93 -10.14
CA ILE A 12 7.38 -8.20 -11.12
C ILE A 12 7.15 -9.05 -12.37
N ASN A 13 8.21 -9.60 -12.97
CA ASN A 13 8.10 -10.37 -14.20
C ASN A 13 7.28 -11.66 -13.99
N SER A 14 7.52 -12.35 -12.87
CA SER A 14 6.80 -13.58 -12.53
C SER A 14 5.30 -13.34 -12.34
N VAL A 15 4.92 -12.34 -11.54
CA VAL A 15 3.52 -12.00 -11.27
C VAL A 15 2.85 -11.40 -12.52
N GLY A 16 3.58 -10.59 -13.29
CA GLY A 16 3.10 -10.00 -14.54
C GLY A 16 2.76 -11.07 -15.58
N GLN A 17 3.61 -12.09 -15.75
CA GLN A 17 3.31 -13.23 -16.62
C GLN A 17 2.06 -13.97 -16.17
N GLN A 18 1.95 -14.31 -14.88
CA GLN A 18 0.75 -14.98 -14.34
C GLN A 18 -0.53 -14.16 -14.57
N SER A 19 -0.45 -12.85 -14.36
CA SER A 19 -1.59 -11.94 -14.56
C SER A 19 -2.02 -11.86 -16.02
N ALA A 20 -1.08 -11.85 -16.97
CA ALA A 20 -1.36 -11.83 -18.40
C ALA A 20 -2.10 -13.08 -18.92
N TYR A 21 -1.96 -14.22 -18.22
CA TYR A 21 -2.66 -15.47 -18.57
C TYR A 21 -3.99 -15.65 -17.84
N ALA A 22 -4.36 -14.77 -16.91
CA ALA A 22 -5.64 -14.86 -16.21
C ALA A 22 -6.79 -14.50 -17.17
N PRO A 23 -7.96 -15.19 -17.09
CA PRO A 23 -9.13 -14.82 -17.88
C PRO A 23 -9.48 -13.34 -17.69
N SER A 24 -9.81 -12.65 -18.78
CA SER A 24 -10.29 -11.28 -18.70
C SER A 24 -11.56 -11.26 -17.84
N ALA A 25 -11.51 -10.56 -16.71
CA ALA A 25 -12.69 -10.37 -15.89
C ALA A 25 -13.56 -9.32 -16.58
N LEU A 26 -14.85 -9.61 -16.71
CA LEU A 26 -15.84 -8.66 -17.21
C LEU A 26 -15.82 -7.42 -16.30
N LEU A 27 -15.69 -6.26 -16.93
CA LEU A 27 -16.12 -4.93 -16.52
C LEU A 27 -16.24 -4.67 -15.00
N ASN A 28 -15.44 -3.71 -14.52
CA ASN A 28 -15.53 -3.17 -13.17
C ASN A 28 -16.78 -2.27 -13.03
N ASP A 29 -17.95 -2.87 -12.79
CA ASP A 29 -19.16 -2.16 -12.38
C ASP A 29 -19.13 -1.88 -10.87
N PHE A 30 -19.01 -0.60 -10.50
CA PHE A 30 -19.00 -0.15 -9.11
C PHE A 30 -20.37 0.34 -8.61
N ASN A 31 -21.44 0.23 -9.40
CA ASN A 31 -22.79 0.66 -9.00
C ASN A 31 -23.33 -0.13 -7.80
N ASN A 32 -22.76 -1.30 -7.52
CA ASN A 32 -23.12 -2.13 -6.37
C ASN A 32 -22.31 -1.79 -5.10
N LEU A 33 -21.33 -0.90 -5.17
CA LEU A 33 -20.60 -0.45 -4.00
C LEU A 33 -21.42 0.56 -3.18
N PRO A 34 -21.18 0.69 -1.87
CA PRO A 34 -21.74 1.78 -1.08
C PRO A 34 -21.48 3.18 -1.66
N GLU A 35 -22.43 4.11 -1.48
CA GLU A 35 -22.43 5.45 -2.09
C GLU A 35 -21.13 6.24 -1.86
N LEU A 36 -20.53 6.13 -0.66
CA LEU A 36 -19.24 6.75 -0.34
C LEU A 36 -18.13 6.32 -1.31
N LEU A 37 -18.08 5.03 -1.65
CA LEU A 37 -17.09 4.49 -2.57
C LEU A 37 -17.41 4.82 -4.03
N GLN A 38 -18.68 4.82 -4.41
CA GLN A 38 -19.08 5.27 -5.76
C GLN A 38 -18.63 6.71 -6.00
N LYS A 39 -18.93 7.61 -5.05
CA LYS A 39 -18.50 9.02 -5.11
C LYS A 39 -16.98 9.13 -5.18
N PHE A 40 -16.27 8.41 -4.32
CA PHE A 40 -14.81 8.43 -4.30
C PHE A 40 -14.18 7.93 -5.62
N ILE A 41 -14.67 6.83 -6.19
CA ILE A 41 -14.21 6.28 -7.46
C ILE A 41 -14.48 7.27 -8.60
N HIS A 42 -15.70 7.82 -8.68
CA HIS A 42 -16.06 8.81 -9.70
C HIS A 42 -15.17 10.05 -9.63
N GLN A 43 -14.97 10.60 -8.43
CA GLN A 43 -14.13 11.77 -8.24
C GLN A 43 -12.67 11.53 -8.52
N SER A 44 -12.22 10.27 -8.37
CA SER A 44 -10.88 9.85 -8.74
C SER A 44 -10.65 9.79 -10.27
N GLY A 45 -11.66 10.14 -11.06
CA GLY A 45 -11.59 10.19 -12.53
C GLY A 45 -11.98 8.88 -13.21
N TYR A 46 -12.51 7.92 -12.46
CA TYR A 46 -12.89 6.61 -13.01
C TYR A 46 -14.38 6.58 -13.33
N THR A 47 -14.68 6.52 -14.63
CA THR A 47 -16.05 6.52 -15.17
C THR A 47 -16.51 5.13 -15.64
N GLY A 48 -15.74 4.09 -15.30
CA GLY A 48 -16.03 2.69 -15.66
C GLY A 48 -15.37 2.24 -16.97
N PHE A 49 -15.60 0.96 -17.29
CA PHE A 49 -15.22 0.23 -18.50
C PHE A 49 -13.81 -0.35 -18.63
N GLU A 50 -12.79 0.23 -17.99
CA GLU A 50 -11.42 -0.31 -18.06
C GLU A 50 -11.06 -1.19 -16.85
N LYS A 51 -10.66 -2.44 -17.09
CA LYS A 51 -10.16 -3.35 -16.06
C LYS A 51 -8.76 -2.89 -15.63
N ILE A 52 -8.60 -2.45 -14.39
CA ILE A 52 -7.26 -2.18 -13.82
C ILE A 52 -6.74 -3.43 -13.14
N GLU A 53 -5.70 -4.04 -13.72
CA GLU A 53 -5.09 -5.27 -13.21
C GLU A 53 -3.85 -4.98 -12.37
N PHE A 54 -3.12 -3.94 -12.73
CA PHE A 54 -1.92 -3.55 -12.02
C PHE A 54 -1.71 -2.04 -12.02
N ALA A 55 -1.04 -1.57 -10.98
CA ALA A 55 -0.76 -0.16 -10.73
C ALA A 55 0.71 0.03 -10.36
N HIS A 56 1.34 1.03 -10.94
CA HIS A 56 2.67 1.50 -10.58
C HIS A 56 2.56 2.88 -9.93
N ILE A 57 2.91 2.96 -8.65
CA ILE A 57 2.90 4.22 -7.91
C ILE A 57 4.29 4.85 -8.01
N LYS A 58 4.37 6.01 -8.67
CA LYS A 58 5.60 6.80 -8.77
C LYS A 58 5.68 7.75 -7.59
N TRP A 59 6.44 7.35 -6.60
CA TRP A 59 6.71 8.15 -5.41
C TRP A 59 7.76 9.23 -5.67
N ASN A 60 7.67 10.34 -4.92
CA ASN A 60 8.68 11.37 -4.80
C ASN A 60 8.82 11.79 -3.32
N ASP A 61 9.92 12.46 -2.98
CA ASP A 61 10.17 13.04 -1.65
C ASP A 61 9.83 12.11 -0.48
N THR A 62 10.10 10.81 -0.61
CA THR A 62 9.74 9.84 0.44
C THR A 62 10.74 9.89 1.58
N MET A 63 10.22 9.90 2.81
CA MET A 63 10.99 9.98 4.04
C MET A 63 10.56 8.87 4.98
N LEU A 64 11.54 8.23 5.62
CA LEU A 64 11.35 7.20 6.64
C LEU A 64 11.95 7.66 7.96
N LYS A 65 11.26 7.41 9.07
CA LYS A 65 11.75 7.59 10.43
C LYS A 65 11.87 6.21 11.07
N LEU A 66 13.01 5.91 11.69
CA LEU A 66 13.30 4.58 12.25
C LEU A 66 12.88 4.42 13.71
N SER A 67 12.79 5.53 14.46
CA SER A 67 12.21 5.56 15.80
C SER A 67 11.55 6.92 16.08
N PRO A 68 10.69 7.05 17.11
CA PRO A 68 10.04 8.31 17.44
C PRO A 68 11.01 9.50 17.62
N LYS A 69 12.24 9.25 18.08
CA LYS A 69 13.29 10.25 18.30
C LYS A 69 14.33 10.34 17.17
N ALA A 70 14.27 9.45 16.17
CA ALA A 70 15.22 9.47 15.06
C ALA A 70 15.00 10.66 14.13
N LYS A 71 16.02 11.05 13.36
CA LYS A 71 15.85 11.99 12.25
C LYS A 71 15.17 11.30 11.06
N TRP A 72 14.46 12.09 10.24
CA TRP A 72 13.93 11.62 8.97
C TRP A 72 15.08 11.27 8.02
N SER A 73 14.97 10.12 7.36
CA SER A 73 15.93 9.61 6.39
C SER A 73 15.27 9.61 5.01
N PRO A 74 15.91 10.23 3.98
CA PRO A 74 15.37 10.19 2.64
C PRO A 74 15.40 8.77 2.09
N MET A 75 14.36 8.45 1.34
CA MET A 75 14.12 7.15 0.75
C MET A 75 13.75 7.33 -0.73
N ARG A 76 14.06 6.33 -1.55
CA ARG A 76 13.43 6.12 -2.86
C ARG A 76 12.56 4.87 -2.77
N CYS A 77 11.35 4.96 -3.29
CA CYS A 77 10.36 3.89 -3.23
C CYS A 77 9.91 3.54 -4.66
N TYR A 78 9.94 2.25 -4.99
CA TYR A 78 9.45 1.68 -6.24
C TYR A 78 8.37 0.67 -5.90
N GLN A 79 7.15 0.89 -6.37
CA GLN A 79 5.99 0.13 -5.93
C GLN A 79 5.13 -0.33 -7.10
N VAL A 80 4.89 -1.64 -7.17
CA VAL A 80 3.97 -2.25 -8.13
C VAL A 80 2.95 -3.08 -7.37
N ASN A 81 1.69 -2.87 -7.70
CA ASN A 81 0.56 -3.61 -7.15
C ASN A 81 -0.12 -4.38 -8.28
N PHE A 82 -0.49 -5.63 -8.04
CA PHE A 82 -1.47 -6.34 -8.87
C PHE A 82 -2.74 -6.47 -8.03
N LEU A 83 -3.89 -6.30 -8.66
CA LEU A 83 -5.16 -6.10 -7.95
C LEU A 83 -6.02 -7.37 -7.94
N SER A 84 -6.05 -8.15 -9.02
CA SER A 84 -6.86 -9.37 -9.16
C SER A 84 -6.63 -10.37 -8.02
N GLN A 85 -5.38 -10.43 -7.57
CA GLN A 85 -4.96 -10.95 -6.29
C GLN A 85 -4.28 -9.79 -5.55
N PRO A 86 -4.35 -9.69 -4.22
CA PRO A 86 -3.78 -8.56 -3.48
C PRO A 86 -2.26 -8.67 -3.44
N VAL A 87 -1.56 -8.50 -4.57
CA VAL A 87 -0.09 -8.55 -4.63
C VAL A 87 0.47 -7.16 -4.49
N ARG A 88 1.46 -7.01 -3.61
CA ARG A 88 2.14 -5.75 -3.35
C ARG A 88 3.64 -5.96 -3.35
N LEU A 89 4.34 -5.24 -4.22
CA LEU A 89 5.79 -5.33 -4.39
C LEU A 89 6.39 -3.95 -4.17
N VAL A 90 7.24 -3.80 -3.17
CA VAL A 90 7.90 -2.52 -2.88
C VAL A 90 9.39 -2.69 -2.66
N TYR A 91 10.19 -1.99 -3.46
CA TYR A 91 11.63 -1.90 -3.29
C TYR A 91 12.01 -0.49 -2.83
N MET A 92 12.82 -0.42 -1.77
CA MET A 92 13.21 0.82 -1.11
C MET A 92 14.73 0.97 -1.03
N LYS A 93 15.21 2.19 -1.27
CA LYS A 93 16.59 2.60 -0.98
C LYS A 93 16.55 3.74 0.02
N ILE A 94 17.15 3.54 1.19
CA ILE A 94 17.11 4.48 2.31
C ILE A 94 18.53 4.98 2.58
N SER A 95 18.70 6.29 2.76
CA SER A 95 19.98 6.88 3.18
C SER A 95 19.92 7.24 4.66
N ILE A 96 20.54 6.42 5.51
CA ILE A 96 20.57 6.62 6.95
C ILE A 96 21.78 7.51 7.29
N PHE A 97 21.54 8.54 8.12
CA PHE A 97 22.54 9.55 8.49
C PHE A 97 23.24 10.22 7.28
N GLY A 98 22.58 10.23 6.11
CA GLY A 98 23.11 10.82 4.88
C GLY A 98 24.22 10.03 4.18
N LEU A 99 24.66 8.89 4.74
CA LEU A 99 25.86 8.18 4.27
C LEU A 99 25.66 6.67 4.10
N LEU A 100 24.85 6.01 4.93
CA LEU A 100 24.73 4.55 4.94
C LEU A 100 23.54 4.08 4.08
N PRO A 101 23.81 3.40 2.94
CA PRO A 101 22.74 2.87 2.10
C PRO A 101 22.14 1.61 2.71
N LEU A 102 20.85 1.67 3.01
CA LEU A 102 20.04 0.52 3.38
C LEU A 102 19.05 0.23 2.25
N GLU A 103 18.92 -1.05 1.90
CA GLU A 103 17.92 -1.51 0.95
C GLU A 103 16.86 -2.32 1.70
N ALA A 104 15.60 -2.11 1.35
CA ALA A 104 14.51 -2.93 1.84
C ALA A 104 13.66 -3.42 0.67
N LEU A 105 13.11 -4.62 0.84
CA LEU A 105 12.22 -5.27 -0.10
C LEU A 105 11.03 -5.81 0.70
N ASP A 106 9.86 -5.26 0.41
CA ASP A 106 8.60 -5.56 1.05
C ASP A 106 7.66 -6.19 0.02
N LEU A 107 7.29 -7.44 0.25
CA LEU A 107 6.56 -8.26 -0.71
C LEU A 107 5.32 -8.85 -0.04
N TYR A 108 4.21 -8.87 -0.76
CA TYR A 108 3.09 -9.76 -0.49
C TYR A 108 2.72 -10.48 -1.78
N ILE A 109 3.02 -11.77 -1.87
CA ILE A 109 2.80 -12.63 -3.06
C ILE A 109 2.29 -13.99 -2.56
N ASP A 110 1.37 -14.61 -3.29
CA ASP A 110 0.81 -15.92 -2.94
C ASP A 110 0.32 -16.00 -1.49
N ALA A 111 -0.33 -14.90 -1.04
CA ALA A 111 -0.83 -14.70 0.31
C ALA A 111 0.22 -14.63 1.44
N HIS A 112 1.50 -14.45 1.10
CA HIS A 112 2.59 -14.38 2.07
C HIS A 112 3.35 -13.05 2.01
N GLY A 113 3.41 -12.39 3.17
CA GLY A 113 4.18 -11.19 3.42
C GLY A 113 5.65 -11.50 3.75
N ARG A 114 6.55 -10.69 3.21
CA ARG A 114 7.98 -10.79 3.46
C ARG A 114 8.66 -9.42 3.43
N MET A 115 9.28 -9.06 4.55
CA MET A 115 10.11 -7.86 4.67
C MET A 115 11.59 -8.23 4.79
N SER A 116 12.38 -7.90 3.78
CA SER A 116 13.83 -8.14 3.74
C SER A 116 14.60 -6.84 3.79
N ILE A 117 15.61 -6.74 4.67
CA ILE A 117 16.44 -5.54 4.82
C ILE A 117 17.92 -5.92 4.68
N LYS A 118 18.67 -5.18 3.86
CA LYS A 118 20.11 -5.32 3.67
C LYS A 118 20.86 -4.00 3.87
N LEU A 119 21.98 -4.04 4.58
CA LEU A 119 22.94 -2.93 4.69
C LEU A 119 24.00 -3.05 3.59
N ILE A 120 24.30 -1.93 2.91
CA ILE A 120 25.31 -1.86 1.84
C ILE A 120 25.11 -2.98 0.80
N LYS A 121 23.84 -3.34 0.52
CA LYS A 121 23.39 -4.39 -0.43
C LYS A 121 23.80 -5.84 -0.11
N ILE A 122 24.77 -6.04 0.77
CA ILE A 122 25.44 -7.34 0.96
C ILE A 122 25.07 -7.94 2.32
N ILE A 123 24.97 -7.13 3.38
CA ILE A 123 24.83 -7.64 4.75
C ILE A 123 23.33 -7.73 5.09
N PRO A 124 22.74 -8.94 5.23
CA PRO A 124 21.35 -9.07 5.65
C PRO A 124 21.19 -8.58 7.09
N ILE A 125 20.26 -7.65 7.31
CA ILE A 125 19.89 -7.15 8.64
C ILE A 125 18.69 -7.94 9.17
N SER A 126 17.67 -8.12 8.34
CA SER A 126 16.46 -8.86 8.71
C SER A 126 15.82 -9.49 7.49
N ASN A 127 15.09 -10.58 7.73
CA ASN A 127 14.21 -11.21 6.77
C ASN A 127 13.03 -11.78 7.56
N THR A 128 11.92 -11.06 7.53
CA THR A 128 10.79 -11.31 8.42
C THR A 128 9.59 -11.79 7.62
N THR A 129 9.00 -12.89 8.07
CA THR A 129 7.80 -13.54 7.51
C THR A 129 6.91 -14.00 8.66
N GLY A 130 5.69 -14.44 8.35
CA GLY A 130 4.75 -15.02 9.32
C GLY A 130 3.38 -14.35 9.27
N LYS A 131 2.41 -14.94 9.96
CA LYS A 131 0.99 -14.52 9.90
C LYS A 131 0.78 -13.05 10.30
N GLU A 132 1.61 -12.54 11.19
CA GLU A 132 1.58 -11.15 11.63
C GLU A 132 2.08 -10.18 10.55
N ILE A 133 3.04 -10.61 9.73
CA ILE A 133 3.50 -9.87 8.55
C ILE A 133 2.45 -9.96 7.45
N ASP A 134 1.92 -11.16 7.18
CA ASP A 134 0.84 -11.38 6.20
C ASP A 134 -0.37 -10.46 6.50
N ALA A 135 -0.80 -10.40 7.77
CA ALA A 135 -1.88 -9.52 8.21
C ALA A 135 -1.55 -8.03 8.06
N SER A 136 -0.31 -7.62 8.36
CA SER A 136 0.12 -6.22 8.25
C SER A 136 0.26 -5.76 6.80
N GLU A 137 0.62 -6.66 5.89
CA GLU A 137 0.62 -6.39 4.45
C GLU A 137 -0.81 -6.25 3.92
N LEU A 138 -1.74 -7.13 4.33
CA LEU A 138 -3.16 -6.99 3.97
C LEU A 138 -3.76 -5.68 4.50
N VAL A 139 -3.40 -5.24 5.71
CA VAL A 139 -3.76 -3.91 6.22
C VAL A 139 -3.24 -2.81 5.30
N THR A 140 -2.00 -2.92 4.83
CA THR A 140 -1.40 -1.92 3.95
C THR A 140 -2.10 -1.87 2.60
N ILE A 141 -2.39 -3.03 2.00
CA ILE A 141 -3.14 -3.15 0.75
C ILE A 141 -4.55 -2.56 0.90
N LEU A 142 -5.23 -2.87 2.00
CA LEU A 142 -6.54 -2.29 2.28
C LEU A 142 -6.46 -0.76 2.36
N ALA A 143 -5.51 -0.21 3.12
CA ALA A 143 -5.29 1.24 3.24
C ALA A 143 -4.93 1.91 1.89
N GLU A 144 -4.23 1.20 1.00
CA GLU A 144 -3.88 1.67 -0.33
C GLU A 144 -5.11 1.85 -1.25
N THR A 145 -6.31 1.43 -0.85
CA THR A 145 -7.57 1.83 -1.51
C THR A 145 -7.69 3.35 -1.62
N MET A 146 -7.11 4.12 -0.68
CA MET A 146 -7.09 5.59 -0.74
C MET A 146 -6.28 6.15 -1.92
N ILE A 147 -5.30 5.37 -2.42
CA ILE A 147 -4.44 5.72 -3.57
C ILE A 147 -4.95 5.05 -4.84
N ILE A 148 -5.38 3.79 -4.73
CA ILE A 148 -5.87 2.94 -5.82
C ILE A 148 -7.32 2.55 -5.51
N PRO A 149 -8.32 3.37 -5.90
CA PRO A 149 -9.74 3.11 -5.59
C PRO A 149 -10.25 1.77 -6.14
N HIS A 150 -9.55 1.21 -7.13
CA HIS A 150 -9.88 -0.08 -7.74
C HIS A 150 -9.83 -1.28 -6.78
N TYR A 151 -9.13 -1.16 -5.65
CA TYR A 151 -9.22 -2.16 -4.59
C TYR A 151 -10.64 -2.32 -4.06
N ALA A 152 -11.46 -1.26 -4.06
CA ALA A 152 -12.83 -1.31 -3.56
C ALA A 152 -13.74 -2.27 -4.31
N MET A 153 -13.42 -2.60 -5.57
CA MET A 153 -14.21 -3.53 -6.40
C MET A 153 -13.73 -4.98 -6.30
N GLN A 154 -12.64 -5.24 -5.57
CA GLN A 154 -12.08 -6.58 -5.50
C GLN A 154 -12.91 -7.47 -4.58
N LYS A 155 -13.22 -8.69 -5.04
CA LYS A 155 -14.10 -9.64 -4.32
C LYS A 155 -13.58 -10.06 -2.94
N TYR A 156 -12.29 -9.90 -2.69
CA TYR A 156 -11.67 -10.17 -1.39
C TYR A 156 -11.82 -9.00 -0.39
N ILE A 157 -12.46 -7.90 -0.78
CA ILE A 157 -12.80 -6.78 0.11
C ILE A 157 -14.32 -6.64 0.21
N THR A 158 -14.83 -6.56 1.44
CA THR A 158 -16.23 -6.26 1.73
C THR A 158 -16.36 -4.94 2.48
N TRP A 159 -17.53 -4.32 2.36
CA TRP A 159 -17.77 -2.96 2.81
C TRP A 159 -19.05 -2.86 3.65
N GLU A 160 -18.95 -2.12 4.76
CA GLU A 160 -20.05 -1.87 5.69
C GLU A 160 -20.11 -0.37 6.01
N VAL A 161 -21.21 0.29 5.66
CA VAL A 161 -21.41 1.72 5.94
C VAL A 161 -21.59 1.92 7.44
N ILE A 162 -20.80 2.82 8.02
CA ILE A 162 -20.93 3.20 9.44
C ILE A 162 -21.80 4.44 9.55
N ASP A 163 -21.48 5.50 8.79
CA ASP A 163 -22.21 6.76 8.77
C ASP A 163 -22.04 7.49 7.42
N ALA A 164 -22.52 8.74 7.34
CA ALA A 164 -22.49 9.56 6.12
C ALA A 164 -21.09 9.94 5.61
N SER A 165 -20.04 9.70 6.39
CA SER A 165 -18.65 10.08 6.13
C SER A 165 -17.65 8.97 6.43
N SER A 166 -18.09 7.80 6.87
CA SER A 166 -17.21 6.69 7.22
C SER A 166 -17.75 5.32 6.82
N ILE A 167 -16.83 4.45 6.41
CA ILE A 167 -17.12 3.09 5.97
C ILE A 167 -16.05 2.14 6.49
N LYS A 168 -16.46 0.95 6.91
CA LYS A 168 -15.54 -0.13 7.25
C LYS A 168 -15.24 -0.97 6.02
N GLY A 169 -13.96 -1.12 5.71
CA GLY A 169 -13.49 -2.13 4.75
C GLY A 169 -12.93 -3.33 5.50
N THR A 170 -13.21 -4.53 5.02
CA THR A 170 -12.62 -5.77 5.51
C THR A 170 -12.02 -6.53 4.34
N ILE A 171 -10.72 -6.80 4.38
CA ILE A 171 -10.05 -7.69 3.44
C ILE A 171 -9.99 -9.09 4.05
N ASN A 172 -10.43 -10.10 3.30
CA ASN A 172 -10.34 -11.50 3.66
C ASN A 172 -9.62 -12.27 2.55
N TYR A 173 -8.43 -12.77 2.87
CA TYR A 173 -7.59 -13.47 1.90
C TYR A 173 -6.80 -14.57 2.57
N ASN A 174 -6.86 -15.78 2.01
CA ASN A 174 -6.16 -16.99 2.48
C ASN A 174 -6.31 -17.26 4.00
N GLY A 175 -7.53 -17.11 4.53
CA GLY A 175 -7.85 -17.37 5.94
C GLY A 175 -7.39 -16.28 6.92
N ILE A 176 -6.80 -15.18 6.44
CA ILE A 176 -6.51 -13.98 7.23
C ILE A 176 -7.56 -12.92 6.92
N SER A 177 -8.15 -12.36 7.97
CA SER A 177 -9.09 -11.26 7.87
C SER A 177 -8.62 -10.08 8.70
N VAL A 178 -8.53 -8.91 8.08
CA VAL A 178 -8.19 -7.63 8.71
C VAL A 178 -9.12 -6.55 8.21
N SER A 179 -9.36 -5.55 9.04
CA SER A 179 -10.34 -4.48 8.77
C SER A 179 -9.82 -3.10 9.15
N GLY A 180 -10.47 -2.07 8.63
CA GLY A 180 -10.23 -0.70 9.05
C GLY A 180 -11.34 0.23 8.58
N ILE A 181 -11.34 1.44 9.14
CA ILE A 181 -12.35 2.46 8.89
C ILE A 181 -11.74 3.53 8.00
N PHE A 182 -12.38 3.79 6.87
CA PHE A 182 -12.06 4.88 5.96
C PHE A 182 -12.96 6.07 6.27
N HIS A 183 -12.36 7.26 6.23
CA HIS A 183 -13.05 8.53 6.46
C HIS A 183 -12.95 9.42 5.22
N PHE A 184 -14.08 9.97 4.84
CA PHE A 184 -14.22 10.85 3.68
C PHE A 184 -14.46 12.28 4.14
N ASN A 185 -13.87 13.24 3.41
CA ASN A 185 -14.18 14.65 3.62
C ASN A 185 -15.46 15.06 2.83
N GLN A 186 -15.88 16.31 2.98
CA GLN A 186 -17.06 16.84 2.28
C GLN A 186 -16.90 16.87 0.74
N ASN A 187 -15.66 16.86 0.26
CA ASN A 187 -15.37 16.78 -1.17
C ASN A 187 -15.42 15.34 -1.69
N GLY A 188 -15.74 14.33 -0.86
CA GLY A 188 -15.78 12.91 -1.23
C GLY A 188 -14.40 12.24 -1.34
N GLU A 189 -13.34 12.90 -0.88
CA GLU A 189 -11.98 12.37 -0.88
C GLU A 189 -11.76 11.49 0.35
N CYS A 190 -11.14 10.32 0.16
CA CYS A 190 -10.79 9.43 1.26
C CYS A 190 -9.50 9.89 1.96
N THR A 191 -9.63 10.59 3.08
CA THR A 191 -8.50 11.31 3.69
C THR A 191 -7.76 10.54 4.76
N ARG A 192 -8.41 9.54 5.35
CA ARG A 192 -7.87 8.81 6.49
C ARG A 192 -8.37 7.37 6.53
N PHE A 193 -7.47 6.46 6.87
CA PHE A 193 -7.77 5.07 7.19
C PHE A 193 -7.22 4.76 8.59
N VAL A 194 -8.04 4.15 9.45
CA VAL A 194 -7.64 3.74 10.81
C VAL A 194 -7.93 2.27 11.03
N THR A 195 -7.03 1.58 11.74
CA THR A 195 -7.19 0.16 12.05
C THR A 195 -6.50 -0.20 13.37
N GLN A 196 -6.92 -1.30 13.98
CA GLN A 196 -6.24 -1.96 15.09
C GLN A 196 -5.61 -3.30 14.67
N ASP A 197 -5.72 -3.70 13.40
CA ASP A 197 -5.32 -5.02 12.92
C ASP A 197 -3.86 -5.09 12.44
N ARG A 198 -3.10 -3.99 12.51
CA ARG A 198 -1.69 -3.95 12.11
C ARG A 198 -0.81 -4.42 13.26
N TYR A 199 0.18 -5.27 12.97
CA TYR A 199 1.13 -5.74 13.97
C TYR A 199 2.35 -4.83 14.06
N PHE A 200 2.67 -4.43 15.28
CA PHE A 200 3.90 -3.73 15.63
C PHE A 200 4.91 -4.70 16.23
N THR A 201 6.16 -4.67 15.75
CA THR A 201 7.25 -5.49 16.29
C THR A 201 7.71 -4.92 17.64
N LYS A 202 7.55 -5.72 18.69
CA LYS A 202 8.06 -5.45 20.04
C LYS A 202 9.43 -6.12 20.23
N LYS A 203 10.03 -5.93 21.41
CA LYS A 203 11.28 -6.60 21.79
C LYS A 203 11.11 -8.13 21.71
N ASN A 204 12.22 -8.83 21.43
CA ASN A 204 12.30 -10.29 21.36
C ASN A 204 11.39 -10.92 20.30
N ASN A 205 11.24 -10.27 19.13
CA ASN A 205 10.44 -10.74 18.00
C ASN A 205 8.97 -11.06 18.32
N LYS A 206 8.43 -10.42 19.36
CA LYS A 206 6.99 -10.47 19.67
C LYS A 206 6.25 -9.45 18.82
N TYR A 207 5.04 -9.79 18.39
CA TYR A 207 4.17 -8.91 17.66
C TYR A 207 2.96 -8.53 18.49
N GLN A 208 2.49 -7.29 18.36
CA GLN A 208 1.28 -6.83 19.02
C GLN A 208 0.46 -6.00 18.05
N LYS A 209 -0.83 -6.31 17.94
CA LYS A 209 -1.81 -5.44 17.27
C LYS A 209 -1.78 -4.04 17.91
N THR A 210 -1.55 -3.03 17.09
CA THR A 210 -1.39 -1.64 17.53
C THR A 210 -2.17 -0.74 16.59
N SER A 211 -2.83 0.27 17.13
CA SER A 211 -3.56 1.26 16.34
C SER A 211 -2.64 1.91 15.30
N TRP A 212 -3.12 2.00 14.08
CA TRP A 212 -2.38 2.52 12.94
C TRP A 212 -3.29 3.37 12.08
N THR A 213 -2.75 4.50 11.65
CA THR A 213 -3.43 5.46 10.78
C THR A 213 -2.60 5.65 9.51
N ALA A 214 -3.28 5.61 8.36
CA ALA A 214 -2.77 6.21 7.13
C ALA A 214 -3.57 7.47 6.81
N THR A 215 -2.88 8.47 6.27
CA THR A 215 -3.53 9.68 5.74
C THR A 215 -3.18 9.87 4.27
N ALA A 216 -4.15 10.36 3.51
CA ALA A 216 -4.04 10.62 2.08
C ALA A 216 -4.65 12.00 1.81
N ASN A 217 -3.83 12.96 1.36
CA ASN A 217 -4.25 14.36 1.27
C ASN A 217 -3.77 15.00 -0.03
N ASP A 218 -4.19 16.25 -0.25
CA ASP A 218 -3.83 17.08 -1.39
C ASP A 218 -4.15 16.38 -2.72
N TYR A 219 -5.40 15.96 -2.89
CA TYR A 219 -5.85 15.31 -4.12
C TYR A 219 -5.72 16.24 -5.32
N MET A 220 -5.06 15.78 -6.38
CA MET A 220 -4.91 16.54 -7.63
C MET A 220 -5.29 15.69 -8.83
N LEU A 221 -5.87 16.34 -9.85
CA LEU A 221 -6.16 15.74 -11.15
C LEU A 221 -4.91 15.82 -12.03
N LYS A 222 -4.46 14.68 -12.55
CA LYS A 222 -3.36 14.60 -13.51
C LYS A 222 -3.59 13.42 -14.45
N ASP A 223 -3.39 13.64 -15.75
CA ASP A 223 -3.57 12.62 -16.79
C ASP A 223 -4.95 11.93 -16.72
N GLY A 224 -6.00 12.69 -16.37
CA GLY A 224 -7.37 12.20 -16.24
C GLY A 224 -7.69 11.48 -14.92
N ILE A 225 -6.70 11.27 -14.05
CA ILE A 225 -6.86 10.56 -12.77
C ILE A 225 -6.67 11.54 -11.62
N ARG A 226 -7.58 11.55 -10.66
CA ARG A 226 -7.45 12.31 -9.42
C ARG A 226 -7.01 11.38 -8.29
N PHE A 227 -5.91 11.70 -7.63
CA PHE A 227 -5.29 10.87 -6.59
C PHE A 227 -4.66 11.74 -5.48
N PRO A 228 -4.47 11.22 -4.25
CA PRO A 228 -3.81 11.98 -3.19
C PRO A 228 -2.34 12.20 -3.53
N THR A 229 -1.83 13.41 -3.37
CA THR A 229 -0.42 13.69 -3.65
C THR A 229 0.48 13.65 -2.44
N LYS A 230 -0.10 13.53 -1.23
CA LYS A 230 0.62 13.26 0.01
C LYS A 230 0.04 12.02 0.68
N PHE A 231 0.93 11.15 1.15
CA PHE A 231 0.55 9.98 1.94
C PHE A 231 1.46 9.86 3.15
N SER A 232 0.90 9.48 4.30
CA SER A 232 1.67 9.18 5.51
C SER A 232 1.14 7.97 6.27
N ALA A 233 2.02 7.36 7.06
CA ALA A 233 1.69 6.25 7.95
C ALA A 233 2.17 6.55 9.37
N ILE A 234 1.28 6.29 10.33
CA ILE A 234 1.38 6.73 11.71
C ILE A 234 1.04 5.55 12.62
N TRP A 235 1.93 5.26 13.57
CA TRP A 235 1.57 4.41 14.71
C TRP A 235 0.92 5.25 15.79
N ASN A 236 -0.29 4.88 16.21
CA ASN A 236 -0.98 5.51 17.32
C ASN A 236 -0.68 4.69 18.57
N THR A 237 0.28 5.15 19.39
CA THR A 237 0.68 4.46 20.61
C THR A 237 0.14 5.19 21.83
N ASP A 238 0.03 4.48 22.97
CA ASP A 238 -0.47 5.05 24.23
C ASP A 238 0.25 6.32 24.67
N ASN A 239 1.53 6.48 24.29
CA ASN A 239 2.35 7.63 24.68
C ASN A 239 2.22 8.81 23.70
N SER A 240 2.21 8.51 22.40
CA SER A 240 2.18 9.54 21.34
C SER A 240 1.99 8.91 19.96
N ASP A 241 1.50 9.71 19.03
CA ASP A 241 1.53 9.38 17.61
C ASP A 241 2.97 9.40 17.06
N TYR A 242 3.28 8.40 16.26
CA TYR A 242 4.58 8.22 15.62
C TYR A 242 4.40 8.09 14.11
N GLU A 243 4.40 9.24 13.42
CA GLU A 243 4.53 9.30 11.97
C GLU A 243 5.91 8.79 11.56
N TYR A 244 5.95 7.66 10.87
CA TYR A 244 7.19 6.98 10.51
C TYR A 244 7.44 6.93 9.01
N PHE A 245 6.42 7.13 8.19
CA PHE A 245 6.55 7.25 6.75
C PHE A 245 5.76 8.45 6.26
N LYS A 246 6.34 9.20 5.33
CA LYS A 246 5.62 10.18 4.52
C LYS A 246 6.23 10.26 3.13
N GLY A 247 5.42 10.53 2.13
CA GLY A 247 5.86 10.66 0.75
C GLY A 247 4.90 11.47 -0.09
N THR A 248 5.41 11.98 -1.21
CA THR A 248 4.56 12.57 -2.25
C THR A 248 4.35 11.58 -3.39
N ILE A 249 3.18 11.61 -4.02
CA ILE A 249 2.86 10.76 -5.16
C ILE A 249 2.89 11.64 -6.41
N LYS A 250 3.77 11.31 -7.35
CA LYS A 250 3.98 12.07 -8.59
C LYS A 250 2.98 11.68 -9.68
N SER A 251 2.67 10.39 -9.77
CA SER A 251 1.70 9.82 -10.71
C SER A 251 1.39 8.38 -10.33
N ILE A 252 0.25 7.89 -10.80
CA ILE A 252 -0.11 6.49 -10.75
C ILE A 252 -0.32 6.04 -12.18
N GLU A 253 0.35 4.96 -12.57
CA GLU A 253 0.26 4.38 -13.90
C GLU A 253 -0.49 3.06 -13.81
N PHE A 254 -1.59 2.93 -14.54
CA PHE A 254 -2.38 1.70 -14.59
C PHE A 254 -2.12 0.96 -15.89
N ASN A 255 -2.02 -0.37 -15.80
CA ASN A 255 -1.89 -1.27 -16.93
C ASN A 255 -0.73 -0.95 -17.92
N LYS A 256 0.30 -0.21 -17.48
CA LYS A 256 1.49 0.11 -18.30
C LYS A 256 2.61 -0.91 -18.08
N THR A 257 2.87 -1.74 -19.08
CA THR A 257 3.89 -2.81 -19.02
C THR A 257 5.33 -2.28 -18.97
N GLU A 258 5.57 -1.04 -19.38
CA GLU A 258 6.88 -0.40 -19.29
C GLU A 258 7.08 0.31 -17.94
N LEU A 259 7.80 -0.34 -17.02
CA LEU A 259 8.19 0.25 -15.75
C LEU A 259 9.40 1.17 -15.93
N SER A 260 9.14 2.41 -16.35
CA SER A 260 10.18 3.44 -16.47
C SER A 260 10.72 3.83 -15.09
N GLY A 261 12.05 3.72 -14.92
CA GLY A 261 12.79 4.27 -13.77
C GLY A 261 13.11 3.31 -12.62
N ILE A 262 12.81 2.02 -12.73
CA ILE A 262 13.12 0.98 -11.71
C ILE A 262 14.54 0.44 -11.83
#